data_AF-A0AAW1JWN4-F1
#
_entry.id   AF-A0AAW1JWN4-F1
#
_cell.length_a   1.000
_cell.length_b   1.000
_cell.length_c   1.000
_cell.angle_alpha   90.00
_cell.angle_beta   90.00
_cell.angle_gamma   90.00
#
_symmetry.space_group_name_H-M   'P 1'
#
loop_
_entity.id
_entity.type
_entity.pdbx_description
1 polymer ?
#
loop_
_entity_poly.entity_id
_entity_poly.type
_entity_poly.pdbx_seq_one_letter_code
_entity_poly.pdbx_strand_id
1 'polypeptide(L)'
;METTDQNLDNKKQITVEELNIEILPVVYEIIRSVEKDHHDNTSKSRESQDCSLKVLELQKRLDHARAQIRLLAGIEYSKEQQLNHLEALKTQLRLKQELLHKYRYLYPFVERLSNSYPMRRAARFVVYIFNRSKLLAEERGLHEKLSPEKLKEFTRRFSNNLKEELDKTKQEYLKKGKP
;
A
#
# COMPACT_ATOMS: atom_id res chain seq x y z
N MET A 1 2.13 6.32 -16.11
CA MET A 1 2.14 6.03 -14.67
C MET A 1 0.87 6.65 -14.13
N GLU A 2 -0.21 5.90 -14.11
CA GLU A 2 -1.44 6.33 -13.46
C GLU A 2 -1.25 6.08 -11.97
N THR A 3 -0.97 7.16 -11.24
CA THR A 3 -1.22 7.21 -9.81
C THR A 3 -2.74 7.20 -9.65
N THR A 4 -3.30 6.02 -9.36
CA THR A 4 -4.65 5.93 -8.81
C THR A 4 -4.61 6.59 -7.44
N ASP A 5 -4.88 7.90 -7.47
CA ASP A 5 -5.06 8.72 -6.29
C ASP A 5 -6.14 8.09 -5.41
N GLN A 6 -5.76 7.98 -4.14
CA GLN A 6 -6.56 7.52 -3.04
C GLN A 6 -7.74 8.48 -2.86
N ASN A 7 -8.84 8.25 -3.59
CA ASN A 7 -10.12 8.78 -3.18
C ASN A 7 -10.69 7.82 -2.12
N LEU A 8 -10.14 7.92 -0.91
CA LEU A 8 -10.77 7.43 0.31
C LEU A 8 -11.98 8.32 0.55
N ASP A 9 -13.08 8.00 -0.13
CA ASP A 9 -14.39 8.35 0.39
C ASP A 9 -14.44 7.77 1.82
N ASN A 10 -14.33 8.66 2.80
CA ASN A 10 -14.49 8.40 4.24
C ASN A 10 -15.94 8.00 4.56
N LYS A 11 -16.49 7.04 3.81
CA LYS A 11 -17.68 6.32 4.18
C LYS A 11 -17.28 5.51 5.40
N LYS A 12 -17.94 5.74 6.55
CA LYS A 12 -17.72 4.94 7.76
C LYS A 12 -17.99 3.47 7.41
N GLN A 13 -16.93 2.73 7.13
CA GLN A 13 -16.98 1.30 6.89
C GLN A 13 -16.88 0.60 8.25
N ILE A 14 -17.72 -0.41 8.44
CA ILE A 14 -17.83 -1.18 9.68
C ILE A 14 -17.27 -2.57 9.41
N THR A 15 -16.59 -3.17 10.40
CA THR A 15 -16.11 -4.56 10.31
C THR A 15 -17.20 -5.53 10.78
N VAL A 16 -17.05 -6.82 10.47
CA VAL A 16 -18.03 -7.85 10.89
C VAL A 16 -18.16 -7.92 12.42
N GLU A 17 -17.07 -7.64 13.15
CA GLU A 17 -16.99 -7.67 14.61
C GLU A 17 -17.80 -6.54 15.27
N GLU A 18 -18.03 -5.44 14.55
CA GLU A 18 -18.77 -4.27 15.02
C GLU A 18 -20.28 -4.37 14.72
N LEU A 19 -20.73 -5.42 14.00
CA LEU A 19 -22.15 -5.65 13.74
C LEU A 19 -22.87 -6.11 15.00
N ASN A 20 -23.81 -5.29 15.47
CA ASN A 20 -24.70 -5.67 16.56
C ASN A 20 -26.10 -5.98 16.02
N ILE A 21 -26.37 -7.26 15.74
CA ILE A 21 -27.64 -7.75 15.22
C ILE A 21 -28.24 -8.76 16.20
N GLU A 22 -28.87 -8.26 17.26
CA GLU A 22 -29.60 -9.09 18.23
C GLU A 22 -31.07 -9.23 17.82
N ILE A 23 -31.41 -10.27 17.05
CA ILE A 23 -32.82 -10.56 16.69
C ILE A 23 -33.42 -11.76 17.41
N LEU A 24 -32.56 -12.68 17.89
CA LEU A 24 -32.99 -13.96 18.48
C LEU A 24 -33.89 -13.80 19.70
N PRO A 25 -33.64 -12.87 20.65
CA PRO A 25 -34.54 -12.68 21.79
C PRO A 25 -35.96 -12.31 21.36
N VAL A 26 -36.09 -11.41 20.39
CA VAL A 26 -37.39 -10.95 19.88
C VAL A 26 -38.11 -12.08 19.13
N VAL A 27 -37.39 -12.84 18.29
CA VAL A 27 -37.94 -14.01 17.59
C VAL A 27 -38.46 -15.05 18.59
N TYR A 28 -37.66 -15.36 19.61
CA TYR A 28 -38.04 -16.30 20.64
C TYR A 28 -39.31 -15.86 21.38
N GLU A 29 -39.40 -14.58 21.74
CA GLU A 29 -40.57 -14.04 22.41
C GLU A 29 -41.84 -14.07 21.55
N ILE A 30 -41.72 -13.82 20.23
CA ILE A 30 -42.83 -13.93 19.29
C ILE A 30 -43.31 -15.38 19.24
N ILE A 31 -42.40 -16.34 19.01
CA ILE A 31 -42.73 -17.78 18.95
C ILE A 31 -43.44 -18.20 20.24
N ARG A 32 -42.86 -17.86 21.41
CA ARG A 32 -43.46 -18.17 22.71
C ARG A 32 -44.85 -17.56 22.89
N SER A 33 -45.09 -16.34 22.40
CA SER A 33 -46.40 -15.70 22.50
C SER A 33 -47.47 -16.33 21.59
N VAL A 34 -47.06 -16.89 20.45
CA VAL A 34 -47.95 -17.57 19.50
C VAL A 34 -48.28 -19.00 19.97
N GLU A 35 -47.32 -19.69 20.58
CA GLU A 35 -47.49 -21.06 21.09
C GLU A 35 -48.28 -21.13 22.40
N LYS A 36 -48.52 -19.99 23.06
CA LYS A 36 -49.21 -19.96 24.36
C LYS A 36 -50.72 -20.15 24.16
N ASP A 37 -51.27 -21.19 24.79
CA ASP A 37 -52.72 -21.42 24.81
C ASP A 37 -53.44 -20.40 25.72
N HIS A 38 -54.41 -19.69 25.17
CA HIS A 38 -55.17 -18.66 25.87
C HIS A 38 -56.55 -19.20 26.28
N HIS A 39 -56.84 -19.22 27.59
CA HIS A 39 -58.13 -19.68 28.12
C HIS A 39 -59.19 -18.57 28.31
N ASP A 40 -58.83 -17.28 28.17
CA ASP A 40 -59.75 -16.13 28.28
C ASP A 40 -59.58 -15.17 27.08
N ASN A 41 -60.69 -14.63 26.56
CA ASN A 41 -60.70 -13.72 25.40
C ASN A 41 -60.02 -12.38 25.72
N THR A 42 -60.07 -11.93 26.97
CA THR A 42 -59.45 -10.66 27.40
C THR A 42 -57.92 -10.76 27.38
N SER A 43 -57.36 -11.88 27.86
CA SER A 43 -55.92 -12.14 27.82
C SER A 43 -55.43 -12.37 26.39
N LYS A 44 -56.21 -13.07 25.56
CA LYS A 44 -55.93 -13.26 24.13
C LYS A 44 -55.80 -11.94 23.37
N SER A 45 -56.69 -10.98 23.61
CA SER A 45 -56.63 -9.67 22.92
C SER A 45 -55.39 -8.87 23.32
N ARG A 46 -55.02 -8.88 24.61
CA ARG A 46 -53.85 -8.16 25.12
C ARG A 46 -52.55 -8.77 24.62
N GLU A 47 -52.42 -10.09 24.70
CA GLU A 47 -51.21 -10.80 24.23
C GLU A 47 -51.05 -10.71 22.71
N SER A 48 -52.15 -10.67 21.95
CA SER A 48 -52.12 -10.41 20.49
C SER A 48 -51.58 -9.01 20.16
N GLN A 49 -51.94 -8.01 20.96
CA GLN A 49 -51.43 -6.65 20.82
C GLN A 49 -49.93 -6.59 21.17
N ASP A 50 -49.51 -7.21 22.27
CA ASP A 50 -48.11 -7.28 22.68
C ASP A 50 -47.25 -8.04 21.64
N CYS A 51 -47.77 -9.14 21.08
CA CYS A 51 -47.13 -9.86 19.99
C CYS A 51 -46.96 -8.97 18.74
N SER A 52 -48.00 -8.20 18.38
CA SER A 52 -47.93 -7.27 17.25
C SER A 52 -46.84 -6.20 17.45
N LEU A 53 -46.66 -5.70 18.68
CA LEU A 53 -45.57 -4.77 19.01
C LEU A 53 -44.18 -5.42 18.84
N LYS A 54 -44.01 -6.68 19.24
CA LYS A 54 -42.75 -7.43 19.06
C LYS A 54 -42.45 -7.71 17.59
N VAL A 55 -43.46 -7.97 16.77
CA VAL A 55 -43.31 -8.11 15.31
C VAL A 55 -42.81 -6.80 14.69
N LEU A 56 -43.37 -5.66 15.10
CA LEU A 56 -42.89 -4.34 14.67
C LEU A 56 -41.46 -4.06 15.15
N GLU A 57 -41.12 -4.47 16.36
CA GLU A 57 -39.75 -4.37 16.87
C GLU A 57 -38.77 -5.21 16.03
N LEU A 58 -39.13 -6.46 15.72
CA LEU A 58 -38.33 -7.32 14.86
C LEU A 58 -38.10 -6.69 13.49
N GLN A 59 -39.15 -6.12 12.89
CA GLN A 59 -39.04 -5.41 11.61
C GLN A 59 -38.03 -4.25 11.71
N LYS A 60 -38.12 -3.43 12.76
CA LYS A 60 -37.19 -2.32 12.99
C LYS A 60 -35.73 -2.81 13.17
N ARG A 61 -35.53 -3.90 13.91
CA ARG A 61 -34.20 -4.51 14.10
C ARG A 61 -33.64 -5.07 12.79
N LEU A 62 -34.47 -5.67 11.94
CA LEU A 62 -34.07 -6.16 10.61
C LEU A 62 -33.69 -5.01 9.66
N ASP A 63 -34.45 -3.92 9.66
CA ASP A 63 -34.12 -2.76 8.82
C ASP A 63 -32.85 -2.06 9.30
N HIS A 64 -32.62 -2.00 10.61
CA HIS A 64 -31.35 -1.54 11.16
C HIS A 64 -30.18 -2.44 10.75
N ALA A 65 -30.35 -3.77 10.85
CA ALA A 65 -29.34 -4.74 10.41
C ALA A 65 -29.01 -4.59 8.92
N ARG A 66 -30.02 -4.43 8.07
CA ARG A 66 -29.82 -4.16 6.62
C ARG A 66 -29.02 -2.88 6.39
N ALA A 67 -29.29 -1.82 7.15
CA ALA A 67 -28.54 -0.58 7.05
C ALA A 67 -27.08 -0.76 7.46
N GLN A 68 -26.80 -1.50 8.54
CA GLN A 68 -25.44 -1.82 8.98
C GLN A 68 -24.69 -2.71 7.97
N ILE A 69 -25.34 -3.74 7.42
CA ILE A 69 -24.74 -4.64 6.43
C ILE A 69 -24.28 -3.87 5.20
N ARG A 70 -25.01 -2.83 4.77
CA ARG A 70 -24.61 -1.97 3.65
C ARG A 70 -23.36 -1.13 3.92
N LEU A 71 -22.96 -0.99 5.18
CA LEU A 71 -21.73 -0.29 5.59
C LEU A 71 -20.54 -1.24 5.72
N LEU A 72 -20.73 -2.55 5.49
CA LEU A 72 -19.63 -3.50 5.58
C LEU A 72 -18.60 -3.24 4.49
N ALA A 73 -17.34 -3.22 4.91
CA ALA A 73 -16.21 -3.08 4.01
C ALA A 73 -16.23 -4.20 2.96
N GLY A 74 -16.20 -3.80 1.69
CA GLY A 74 -16.08 -4.72 0.56
C GLY A 74 -17.35 -5.45 0.13
N ILE A 75 -18.51 -5.14 0.71
CA ILE A 75 -19.81 -5.67 0.23
C ILE A 75 -20.17 -5.23 -1.20
N GLU A 76 -19.57 -4.13 -1.65
CA GLU A 76 -19.75 -3.57 -3.00
C GLU A 76 -19.00 -4.37 -4.08
N TYR A 77 -18.07 -5.25 -3.69
CA TYR A 77 -17.25 -6.02 -4.63
C TYR A 77 -17.83 -7.40 -4.89
N SER A 78 -17.72 -7.85 -6.15
CA SER A 78 -17.97 -9.25 -6.47
C SER A 78 -16.90 -10.14 -5.84
N LYS A 79 -17.22 -11.42 -5.64
CA LYS A 79 -16.25 -12.42 -5.15
C LYS A 79 -14.95 -12.42 -5.96
N GLU A 80 -15.06 -12.33 -7.29
CA GLU A 80 -13.90 -12.30 -8.19
C GLU A 80 -13.05 -11.05 -7.97
N GLN A 81 -13.69 -9.89 -7.80
CA GLN A 81 -13.00 -8.63 -7.51
C GLN A 81 -12.28 -8.68 -6.16
N GLN A 82 -12.92 -9.23 -5.13
CA GLN A 82 -12.31 -9.40 -3.80
C GLN A 82 -11.07 -10.30 -3.87
N LEU A 83 -11.13 -11.40 -4.63
CA LEU A 83 -9.99 -12.29 -4.84
C LEU A 83 -8.85 -11.60 -5.60
N ASN A 84 -9.16 -10.87 -6.67
CA ASN A 84 -8.16 -10.11 -7.43
C ASN A 84 -7.46 -9.05 -6.56
N HIS A 85 -8.21 -8.31 -5.72
CA HIS A 85 -7.63 -7.36 -4.77
C HIS A 85 -6.72 -8.05 -3.75
N LEU A 86 -7.12 -9.21 -3.26
CA LEU A 86 -6.33 -10.00 -2.32
C LEU A 86 -5.02 -10.49 -2.96
N GLU A 87 -5.06 -10.97 -4.20
CA GLU A 87 -3.86 -11.36 -4.96
C GLU A 87 -2.93 -10.16 -5.22
N ALA A 88 -3.49 -9.00 -5.58
CA ALA A 88 -2.73 -7.76 -5.72
C ALA A 88 -2.07 -7.35 -4.40
N LEU A 89 -2.76 -7.47 -3.26
CA LEU A 89 -2.19 -7.20 -1.94
C LEU A 89 -1.07 -8.18 -1.58
N LYS A 90 -1.25 -9.47 -1.86
CA LYS A 90 -0.21 -10.50 -1.64
C LYS A 90 1.05 -10.21 -2.46
N THR A 91 0.89 -9.88 -3.74
CA THR A 91 2.02 -9.53 -4.61
C THR A 91 2.71 -8.26 -4.15
N GLN A 92 1.95 -7.22 -3.78
CA GLN A 92 2.50 -5.98 -3.23
C GLN A 92 3.29 -6.22 -1.95
N LEU A 93 2.75 -7.03 -1.02
CA LEU A 93 3.41 -7.37 0.23
C LEU A 93 4.71 -8.13 -0.03
N ARG A 94 4.68 -9.13 -0.91
CA ARG A 94 5.88 -9.88 -1.32
C ARG A 94 6.96 -8.95 -1.87
N LEU A 95 6.61 -8.07 -2.82
CA LEU A 95 7.56 -7.14 -3.41
C LEU A 95 8.14 -6.16 -2.38
N LYS A 96 7.31 -5.65 -1.46
CA LYS A 96 7.75 -4.81 -0.35
C LYS A 96 8.71 -5.55 0.59
N GLN A 97 8.42 -6.80 0.91
CA GLN A 97 9.31 -7.65 1.72
C GLN A 97 10.64 -7.92 1.03
N GLU A 98 10.62 -8.28 -0.26
CA GLU A 98 11.84 -8.50 -1.06
C GLU A 98 12.69 -7.22 -1.10
N LEU A 99 12.06 -6.05 -1.24
CA LEU A 99 12.74 -4.77 -1.21
C LEU A 99 13.39 -4.50 0.14
N LEU A 100 12.65 -4.68 1.24
CA LEU A 100 13.19 -4.54 2.60
C LEU A 100 14.34 -5.51 2.84
N HIS A 101 14.24 -6.74 2.35
CA HIS A 101 15.31 -7.73 2.46
C HIS A 101 16.57 -7.29 1.69
N LYS A 102 16.41 -6.81 0.45
CA LYS A 102 17.51 -6.25 -0.35
C LYS A 102 18.18 -5.07 0.36
N TYR A 103 17.42 -4.13 0.90
CA TYR A 103 17.98 -3.00 1.64
C TYR A 103 18.68 -3.44 2.92
N ARG A 104 18.11 -4.40 3.67
CA ARG A 104 18.74 -4.95 4.87
C ARG A 104 20.09 -5.62 4.57
N TYR A 105 20.20 -6.33 3.45
CA TYR A 105 21.46 -6.95 3.02
C TYR A 105 22.46 -5.93 2.46
N LEU A 106 21.99 -4.96 1.67
CA LEU A 106 22.83 -3.96 1.03
C LEU A 106 23.36 -2.91 2.01
N TYR A 107 22.62 -2.60 3.08
CA TYR A 107 22.94 -1.53 4.01
C TYR A 107 24.35 -1.67 4.64
N PRO A 108 24.74 -2.81 5.21
CA PRO A 108 26.11 -2.98 5.74
C PRO A 108 27.19 -2.86 4.66
N PHE A 109 26.92 -3.28 3.43
CA PHE A 109 27.87 -3.15 2.32
C PHE A 109 28.04 -1.69 1.90
N VAL A 110 26.94 -0.95 1.72
CA VAL A 110 26.98 0.48 1.38
C VAL A 110 27.63 1.29 2.48
N GLU A 111 27.38 0.95 3.75
CA GLU A 111 28.04 1.56 4.89
C GLU A 111 29.55 1.31 4.89
N ARG A 112 29.99 0.08 4.62
CA ARG A 112 31.43 -0.22 4.47
C ARG A 112 32.03 0.52 3.27
N LEU A 113 31.31 0.59 2.17
CA LEU A 113 31.74 1.25 0.95
C LEU A 113 31.85 2.77 1.14
N SER A 114 30.88 3.40 1.80
CA SER A 114 30.90 4.84 2.10
C SER A 114 32.02 5.21 3.09
N ASN A 115 32.29 4.31 4.05
CA ASN A 115 33.42 4.42 4.97
C ASN A 115 34.77 4.06 4.34
N SER A 116 34.80 3.63 3.08
CA SER A 116 36.06 3.31 2.38
C SER A 116 36.76 4.58 1.89
N TYR A 117 38.10 4.58 1.99
CA TYR A 117 38.94 5.66 1.47
C TYR A 117 38.73 5.99 -0.02
N PRO A 118 38.66 5.02 -0.96
CA PRO A 118 38.45 5.34 -2.37
C PRO A 118 37.12 6.07 -2.61
N MET A 119 36.05 5.66 -1.94
CA MET A 119 34.74 6.29 -2.11
C MET A 119 34.70 7.70 -1.52
N ARG A 120 35.32 7.92 -0.36
CA ARG A 120 35.50 9.27 0.21
C ARG A 120 36.31 10.18 -0.72
N ARG A 121 37.38 9.66 -1.33
CA ARG A 121 38.19 10.43 -2.28
C ARG A 121 37.40 10.79 -3.54
N ALA A 122 36.63 9.86 -4.08
CA ALA A 122 35.74 10.11 -5.21
C ALA A 122 34.68 11.16 -4.88
N ALA A 123 34.02 11.05 -3.72
CA ALA A 123 33.03 12.02 -3.26
C ALA A 123 33.64 13.43 -3.12
N ARG A 124 34.84 13.54 -2.51
CA ARG A 124 35.58 14.81 -2.40
C ARG A 124 35.90 15.40 -3.77
N PHE A 125 36.30 14.56 -4.73
CA PHE A 125 36.61 14.99 -6.10
C PHE A 125 35.37 15.52 -6.83
N VAL A 126 34.23 14.83 -6.70
CA VAL A 126 32.96 15.28 -7.29
C VAL A 126 32.51 16.61 -6.69
N VAL A 127 32.55 16.75 -5.36
CA VAL A 127 32.22 18.01 -4.67
C VAL A 127 33.15 19.14 -5.11
N TYR A 128 34.45 18.85 -5.23
CA TYR A 128 35.43 19.82 -5.71
C TYR A 128 35.10 20.28 -7.13
N ILE A 129 34.83 19.36 -8.07
CA ILE A 129 34.45 19.72 -9.44
C ILE A 129 33.17 20.56 -9.46
N PHE A 130 32.16 20.17 -8.68
CA PHE A 130 30.88 20.87 -8.63
C PHE A 130 31.01 22.29 -8.10
N ASN A 131 31.75 22.48 -7.00
CA ASN A 131 31.96 23.81 -6.45
C ASN A 131 32.89 24.65 -7.35
N ARG A 132 33.90 24.04 -7.96
CA ARG A 132 34.79 24.73 -8.90
C ARG A 132 34.04 25.15 -10.17
N SER A 133 33.14 24.33 -10.69
CA SER A 133 32.34 24.67 -11.85
C SER A 133 31.31 25.75 -11.54
N LYS A 134 30.72 25.77 -10.34
CA LYS A 134 29.86 26.87 -9.87
C LYS A 134 30.60 28.20 -9.80
N LEU A 135 31.78 28.24 -9.18
CA LEU A 135 32.59 29.46 -9.12
C LEU A 135 32.96 29.99 -10.51
N LEU A 136 33.37 29.10 -11.42
CA LEU A 136 33.68 29.49 -12.80
C LEU A 136 32.45 29.93 -13.61
N ALA A 137 31.27 29.41 -13.28
CA ALA A 137 30.02 29.83 -13.89
C ALA A 137 29.59 31.21 -13.40
N GLU A 138 29.76 31.50 -12.11
CA GLU A 138 29.55 32.82 -11.50
C GLU A 138 30.54 33.86 -12.05
N GLU A 139 31.83 33.53 -12.14
CA GLU A 139 32.87 34.42 -12.68
C GLU A 139 32.69 34.76 -14.17
N ARG A 140 32.04 33.87 -14.94
CA ARG A 140 31.81 34.07 -16.38
C ARG A 140 30.40 34.58 -16.71
N GLY A 141 29.57 34.89 -15.71
CA GLY A 141 28.18 35.32 -15.90
C GLY A 141 27.31 34.27 -16.60
N LEU A 142 27.70 32.99 -16.52
CA LEU A 142 27.07 31.88 -17.22
C LEU A 142 26.22 31.05 -16.25
N HIS A 143 25.21 31.67 -15.63
CA HIS A 143 24.26 30.99 -14.74
C HIS A 143 23.42 29.90 -15.44
N GLU A 144 23.57 29.70 -16.75
CA GLU A 144 22.69 28.86 -17.58
C GLU A 144 23.32 27.57 -18.14
N LYS A 145 24.62 27.28 -17.93
CA LYS A 145 25.35 26.30 -18.77
C LYS A 145 25.73 24.93 -18.19
N LEU A 146 25.07 24.47 -17.13
CA LEU A 146 25.00 23.03 -16.82
C LEU A 146 23.56 22.53 -16.85
N SER A 147 22.98 22.50 -18.04
CA SER A 147 21.70 21.81 -18.28
C SER A 147 21.85 20.32 -17.96
N PRO A 148 20.85 19.69 -17.31
CA PRO A 148 20.84 18.26 -16.99
C PRO A 148 21.09 17.36 -18.21
N GLU A 149 20.74 17.81 -19.42
CA GLU A 149 21.01 17.09 -20.67
C GLU A 149 22.51 16.99 -20.99
N LYS A 150 23.28 18.06 -20.75
CA LYS A 150 24.74 18.04 -20.98
C LYS A 150 25.46 17.15 -19.97
N LEU A 151 24.97 17.10 -18.73
CA LEU A 151 25.45 16.16 -17.72
C LEU A 151 25.11 14.71 -18.09
N LYS A 152 23.91 14.47 -18.62
CA LYS A 152 23.49 13.16 -19.10
C LYS A 152 24.33 12.69 -20.28
N GLU A 153 24.64 13.58 -21.23
CA GLU A 153 25.56 13.28 -22.32
C GLU A 153 26.98 13.00 -21.82
N PHE A 154 27.47 13.81 -20.89
CA PHE A 154 28.79 13.61 -20.28
C PHE A 154 28.88 12.27 -19.55
N THR A 155 27.90 11.93 -18.71
CA THR A 155 27.87 10.65 -17.98
C THR A 155 27.75 9.46 -18.93
N ARG A 156 26.99 9.60 -20.02
CA ARG A 156 26.91 8.58 -21.08
C ARG A 156 28.26 8.37 -21.77
N ARG A 157 28.93 9.44 -22.19
CA ARG A 157 30.26 9.37 -22.85
C ARG A 157 31.31 8.80 -21.90
N PHE A 158 31.33 9.26 -20.65
CA PHE A 158 32.23 8.76 -19.63
C PHE A 158 32.01 7.27 -19.33
N SER A 159 30.75 6.84 -19.20
CA SER A 159 30.40 5.43 -18.98
C SER A 159 30.85 4.55 -20.15
N ASN A 160 30.68 5.01 -21.39
CA ASN A 160 31.13 4.28 -22.57
C ASN A 160 32.66 4.16 -22.62
N ASN A 161 33.38 5.26 -22.40
CA ASN A 161 34.84 5.26 -22.40
C ASN A 161 35.42 4.36 -21.30
N LEU A 162 34.85 4.39 -20.09
CA LEU A 162 35.27 3.49 -19.01
C LEU A 162 35.02 2.02 -19.33
N LYS A 163 33.88 1.69 -19.97
CA LYS A 163 33.61 0.32 -20.41
C LYS A 163 34.66 -0.12 -21.43
N GLU A 164 34.97 0.71 -22.42
CA GLU A 164 36.00 0.41 -23.41
C GLU A 164 37.38 0.22 -22.79
N GLU A 165 37.77 1.04 -21.82
CA GLU A 165 39.06 0.89 -21.11
C GLU A 165 39.10 -0.36 -20.23
N LEU A 166 37.99 -0.70 -19.54
CA LEU A 166 37.90 -1.94 -18.77
C LEU A 166 37.95 -3.17 -19.67
N ASP A 167 37.30 -3.14 -20.82
CA ASP A 167 37.33 -4.25 -21.78
C ASP A 167 38.71 -4.38 -22.43
N LYS A 168 39.38 -3.27 -22.77
CA LYS A 168 40.77 -3.27 -23.26
C LYS A 168 41.74 -3.84 -22.23
N THR A 169 41.68 -3.36 -20.99
CA THR A 169 42.53 -3.88 -19.91
C THR A 169 42.27 -5.36 -19.65
N LYS A 170 41.00 -5.80 -19.61
CA LYS A 170 40.64 -7.22 -19.50
C LYS A 170 41.22 -8.06 -20.64
N GLN A 171 41.19 -7.58 -21.87
CA GLN A 171 41.82 -8.25 -23.02
C GLN A 171 43.35 -8.28 -22.91
N GLU A 172 43.98 -7.22 -22.40
CA GLU A 172 45.43 -7.20 -22.14
C GLU A 172 45.85 -8.18 -21.05
N TYR A 173 45.07 -8.29 -19.95
CA TYR A 173 45.29 -9.29 -18.91
C TYR A 173 45.14 -10.72 -19.44
N LEU A 174 44.15 -10.98 -20.30
CA LEU A 174 43.96 -12.29 -20.95
C LEU A 174 45.11 -12.63 -21.93
N LYS A 175 45.73 -11.64 -22.55
CA LYS A 175 46.91 -11.81 -23.42
C LYS A 175 48.21 -12.01 -22.62
N LYS A 176 48.36 -11.38 -21.45
CA LYS A 176 49.53 -11.51 -20.56
C LYS A 176 49.49 -12.76 -19.66
N GLY A 177 48.35 -13.44 -19.57
CA GLY A 177 48.14 -14.65 -18.74
C GLY A 177 48.26 -15.99 -19.48
N LYS A 178 48.75 -16.03 -20.73
CA LYS A 178 49.15 -17.29 -21.39
C LYS A 178 50.67 -17.47 -21.20
N PRO A 179 51.15 -18.62 -20.70
CA PRO A 179 52.58 -18.92 -20.64
C PRO A 179 53.20 -18.95 -22.05
#